data_AF-A0A9P8PN70-F1
#
_entry.id   AF-A0A9P8PN70-F1
#
_cell.length_a   1.000
_cell.length_b   1.000
_cell.length_c   1.000
_cell.angle_alpha   90.00
_cell.angle_beta   90.00
_cell.angle_gamma   90.00
#
_symmetry.space_group_name_H-M   'P 1'
#
loop_
_entity.id
_entity.type
_entity.pdbx_description
1 polymer ?
#
loop_
_entity_poly.entity_id
_entity_poly.type
_entity_poly.pdbx_seq_one_letter_code
_entity_poly.pdbx_strand_id
1 'polypeptide(L)'
;MGSLSISFKSNRHRRLLWILSTFLTIGIWTILNHNSQLKSTHNIDVEYKSSYNTSSIDNSNNIDINFKNSNSVINYLKKTKEIHSSLNPTRIIQTKDELTPDYLKDIQLIDFDHRNIKYIPNEIINGIYEKIDLSTVNWSKFAYVLYATSIDYICNAGIIFNQLTILKTNAKFVLIVDEIFLNNPIEFPIENKLLLKLSQKFKIKLKPVKLSTYSNQLNPIKNIASNNQNEDQVDSKNWKASITKLLIFNETDYDRIIYLDNDAVLPNSNLDELFFLPPANIAIPPNYLNFEKAINSDNYAQLIKEKYNPENIGYIPLTVDEKTVKWEKFKQEFINPFLNNNHSNQYLPINGDFKELSFIEKANQVNFYRNIYNHLPSFNQIDESHLTTSLMVIEPSLEIWKRVELAMKLRTKGQFDMDLVEKYIAPLKDILYVYFLDHFKYPLIDDAILNKPEVLLLPHQTYGVFTQEFNSRLNHESYFAEPIDQLYYKANLSTSTGEPAYFELDKYIDRKQQASFIYKQMKYIKFNDYPIPKPWFKLDPEADYMSYRLGCTDHPNFKEINNGKHIVEPKLITDDCSTVLILEKIYEAFKQNRLDICELDLIEPSTTKAASVSTATTPST
;
A
#
# COMPACT_ATOMS: atom_id res chain seq x y z
N MET A 1 14.44 57.53 42.44
CA MET A 1 15.33 56.38 42.68
C MET A 1 15.50 55.71 41.32
N GLY A 2 16.59 55.80 40.56
CA GLY A 2 17.96 56.27 40.86
C GLY A 2 18.82 55.13 41.44
N SER A 3 20.00 54.77 40.91
CA SER A 3 20.83 55.25 39.76
C SER A 3 21.57 54.03 39.12
N LEU A 4 22.48 54.04 38.12
CA LEU A 4 23.41 54.98 37.44
C LEU A 4 23.22 54.87 35.88
N SER A 5 23.82 55.58 34.89
CA SER A 5 25.13 56.24 34.62
C SER A 5 26.29 55.26 34.32
N ILE A 6 27.12 55.33 33.26
CA ILE A 6 27.85 56.44 32.56
C ILE A 6 28.07 56.06 31.07
N SER A 7 27.71 56.87 30.05
CA SER A 7 28.56 57.86 29.29
C SER A 7 29.88 57.29 28.71
N PHE A 8 30.16 57.39 27.39
CA PHE A 8 30.81 58.59 26.81
C PHE A 8 30.63 58.83 25.29
N LYS A 9 30.82 60.11 24.92
CA LYS A 9 30.94 60.74 23.57
C LYS A 9 32.42 60.74 23.09
N SER A 10 32.85 61.17 21.90
CA SER A 10 32.33 61.35 20.51
C SER A 10 33.40 62.13 19.71
N ASN A 11 33.51 62.03 18.38
CA ASN A 11 34.02 63.09 17.45
C ASN A 11 34.16 62.55 16.00
N ARG A 12 34.36 63.34 14.93
CA ARG A 12 33.75 64.61 14.43
C ARG A 12 34.43 64.97 13.09
N HIS A 13 33.82 65.89 12.31
CA HIS A 13 34.23 66.48 11.02
C HIS A 13 33.59 65.80 9.78
N ARG A 14 32.78 66.43 8.91
CA ARG A 14 32.38 67.84 8.61
C ARG A 14 33.38 68.65 7.77
N ARG A 15 33.17 68.71 6.44
CA ARG A 15 32.89 69.96 5.67
C ARG A 15 32.71 69.78 4.13
N LEU A 16 31.72 70.51 3.59
CA LEU A 16 31.54 71.06 2.21
C LEU A 16 31.44 70.07 1.01
N LEU A 17 30.56 70.24 0.00
CA LEU A 17 30.32 71.34 -0.98
C LEU A 17 31.54 71.57 -1.92
N TRP A 18 31.43 71.74 -3.25
CA TRP A 18 30.28 71.84 -4.18
C TRP A 18 30.73 71.68 -5.66
N ILE A 19 30.00 70.92 -6.48
CA ILE A 19 29.94 71.02 -7.97
C ILE A 19 28.49 70.60 -8.34
N LEU A 20 27.58 71.53 -8.63
CA LEU A 20 27.26 72.05 -9.97
C LEU A 20 26.89 70.93 -10.98
N SER A 21 25.62 70.51 -11.03
CA SER A 21 24.57 71.14 -11.86
C SER A 21 24.69 70.86 -13.37
N THR A 22 24.21 69.70 -13.79
CA THR A 22 23.95 69.37 -15.19
C THR A 22 22.56 68.75 -15.34
N PHE A 23 21.75 69.41 -16.16
CA PHE A 23 20.51 68.93 -16.79
C PHE A 23 19.37 68.37 -15.90
N LEU A 24 18.43 69.28 -15.64
CA LEU A 24 17.01 68.97 -15.73
C LEU A 24 16.66 68.42 -17.14
N THR A 25 15.55 67.70 -17.24
CA THR A 25 14.85 67.33 -18.49
C THR A 25 15.67 66.60 -19.56
N ILE A 26 15.75 65.27 -19.44
CA ILE A 26 15.06 64.29 -20.31
C ILE A 26 14.99 62.97 -19.54
N GLY A 27 13.87 62.24 -19.62
CA GLY A 27 13.73 60.92 -19.00
C GLY A 27 12.77 60.82 -17.81
N ILE A 28 11.50 61.20 -17.98
CA ILE A 28 10.40 60.61 -17.17
C ILE A 28 10.15 59.19 -17.70
N TRP A 29 11.16 58.32 -17.59
CA TRP A 29 11.12 56.92 -18.05
C TRP A 29 12.14 55.98 -17.40
N THR A 30 12.67 56.31 -16.21
CA THR A 30 13.46 55.34 -15.40
C THR A 30 13.50 55.74 -13.91
N ILE A 31 12.40 55.50 -13.19
CA ILE A 31 12.31 55.13 -11.75
C ILE A 31 10.80 55.02 -11.43
N LEU A 32 10.19 53.98 -11.99
CA LEU A 32 8.82 53.55 -11.65
C LEU A 32 8.68 52.01 -11.73
N ASN A 33 9.79 51.29 -11.57
CA ASN A 33 9.83 49.86 -11.81
C ASN A 33 10.91 49.14 -10.96
N HIS A 34 10.81 49.22 -9.62
CA HIS A 34 11.31 48.20 -8.66
C HIS A 34 10.78 48.49 -7.24
N ASN A 35 9.68 47.81 -6.88
CA ASN A 35 9.23 47.41 -5.52
C ASN A 35 7.69 47.37 -5.43
N SER A 36 7.07 46.30 -5.92
CA SER A 36 5.62 46.08 -5.78
C SER A 36 5.22 44.61 -5.73
N GLN A 37 5.88 43.80 -4.89
CA GLN A 37 5.29 42.57 -4.36
C GLN A 37 5.72 42.32 -2.91
N LEU A 38 4.79 42.50 -1.97
CA LEU A 38 4.42 41.56 -0.90
C LEU A 38 3.41 42.22 0.05
N LYS A 39 2.49 41.41 0.60
CA LYS A 39 1.41 41.77 1.53
C LYS A 39 0.31 42.71 1.00
N SER A 40 -0.77 42.11 0.52
CA SER A 40 -2.11 42.45 1.06
C SER A 40 -2.98 41.20 1.09
N THR A 41 -3.76 41.04 2.17
CA THR A 41 -4.72 39.95 2.35
C THR A 41 -6.10 40.38 1.86
N HIS A 42 -6.70 39.63 0.94
CA HIS A 42 -8.14 39.70 0.63
C HIS A 42 -8.67 38.28 0.34
N ASN A 43 -9.97 38.08 0.57
CA ASN A 43 -10.63 36.80 0.34
C ASN A 43 -10.64 36.45 -1.15
N ILE A 44 -10.49 35.17 -1.46
CA ILE A 44 -10.81 34.61 -2.78
C ILE A 44 -11.74 33.43 -2.54
N ASP A 45 -13.03 33.62 -2.82
CA ASP A 45 -13.96 32.52 -2.98
C ASP A 45 -13.59 31.78 -4.27
N VAL A 46 -12.96 30.62 -4.15
CA VAL A 46 -12.58 29.79 -5.30
C VAL A 46 -13.81 29.01 -5.76
N GLU A 47 -14.68 29.71 -6.49
CA GLU A 47 -15.78 29.10 -7.23
C GLU A 47 -15.19 28.18 -8.31
N TYR A 48 -15.44 26.87 -8.20
CA TYR A 48 -14.81 25.83 -9.02
C TYR A 48 -15.41 25.76 -10.44
N LYS A 49 -15.23 26.83 -11.23
CA LYS A 49 -15.64 26.89 -12.63
C LYS A 49 -14.78 25.96 -13.48
N SER A 50 -15.30 24.77 -13.76
CA SER A 50 -14.80 23.85 -14.77
C SER A 50 -14.71 24.55 -16.13
N SER A 51 -13.53 24.54 -16.73
CA SER A 51 -13.25 25.20 -18.02
C SER A 51 -13.76 24.39 -19.21
N TYR A 52 -15.08 24.20 -19.29
CA TYR A 52 -15.75 23.67 -20.48
C TYR A 52 -15.84 24.75 -21.57
N ASN A 53 -14.83 24.82 -22.44
CA ASN A 53 -14.98 25.49 -23.73
C ASN A 53 -15.89 24.65 -24.63
N THR A 54 -17.18 24.97 -24.62
CA THR A 54 -18.19 24.33 -25.47
C THR A 54 -18.21 24.97 -26.87
N SER A 55 -17.55 24.32 -27.83
CA SER A 55 -17.69 24.64 -29.25
C SER A 55 -17.99 23.37 -30.06
N SER A 56 -19.27 23.21 -30.42
CA SER A 56 -19.81 22.27 -31.42
C SER A 56 -19.34 20.80 -31.35
N ILE A 57 -19.95 20.03 -30.43
CA ILE A 57 -20.23 18.60 -30.60
C ILE A 57 -21.71 18.38 -30.24
N ASP A 58 -22.41 17.47 -30.94
CA ASP A 58 -23.88 17.44 -31.00
C ASP A 58 -24.61 17.08 -29.69
N ASN A 59 -25.76 17.74 -29.50
CA ASN A 59 -26.67 17.50 -28.38
C ASN A 59 -27.48 16.20 -28.56
N SER A 60 -26.94 15.07 -28.06
CA SER A 60 -27.77 13.90 -27.71
C SER A 60 -27.18 13.14 -26.52
N ASN A 61 -28.06 12.52 -25.71
CA ASN A 61 -27.72 11.71 -24.52
C ASN A 61 -27.22 12.46 -23.27
N ASN A 62 -27.98 13.45 -22.81
CA ASN A 62 -27.92 13.83 -21.40
C ASN A 62 -28.63 12.71 -20.59
N ILE A 63 -27.89 11.92 -19.80
CA ILE A 63 -28.43 10.82 -19.00
C ILE A 63 -28.22 11.13 -17.52
N ASP A 64 -29.32 11.42 -16.81
CA ASP A 64 -29.32 11.73 -15.39
C ASP A 64 -29.37 10.43 -14.56
N ILE A 65 -28.22 10.00 -14.02
CA ILE A 65 -28.06 8.69 -13.36
C ILE A 65 -28.14 8.82 -11.84
N ASN A 66 -29.32 8.48 -11.30
CA ASN A 66 -29.58 8.48 -9.86
C ASN A 66 -29.16 7.13 -9.23
N PHE A 67 -27.99 7.10 -8.58
CA PHE A 67 -27.28 5.90 -8.08
C PHE A 67 -27.95 5.09 -6.94
N LYS A 68 -29.29 5.11 -6.83
CA LYS A 68 -30.05 4.45 -5.74
C LYS A 68 -30.58 3.05 -6.06
N ASN A 69 -30.20 2.43 -7.18
CA ASN A 69 -30.78 1.17 -7.62
C ASN A 69 -29.73 0.23 -8.24
N SER A 70 -29.60 -0.99 -7.73
CA SER A 70 -28.60 -1.97 -8.22
C SER A 70 -28.77 -2.32 -9.70
N ASN A 71 -30.01 -2.31 -10.20
CA ASN A 71 -30.31 -2.59 -11.60
C ASN A 71 -29.74 -1.54 -12.58
N SER A 72 -29.56 -0.28 -12.18
CA SER A 72 -28.90 0.70 -13.05
C SER A 72 -27.39 0.48 -13.11
N VAL A 73 -26.76 0.02 -12.02
CA VAL A 73 -25.34 -0.36 -11.99
C VAL A 73 -25.08 -1.55 -12.90
N ILE A 74 -25.90 -2.62 -12.82
CA ILE A 74 -25.75 -3.81 -13.66
C ILE A 74 -25.89 -3.48 -15.16
N ASN A 75 -26.87 -2.65 -15.53
CA ASN A 75 -27.05 -2.25 -16.94
C ASN A 75 -25.97 -1.27 -17.42
N TYR A 76 -25.42 -0.43 -16.53
CA TYR A 76 -24.26 0.41 -16.82
C TYR A 76 -23.01 -0.45 -17.06
N LEU A 77 -22.71 -1.41 -16.17
CA LEU A 77 -21.58 -2.34 -16.30
C LEU A 77 -21.65 -3.22 -17.57
N LYS A 78 -22.85 -3.54 -18.05
CA LYS A 78 -23.02 -4.18 -19.38
C LYS A 78 -22.64 -3.23 -20.51
N LYS A 79 -23.14 -2.00 -20.49
CA LYS A 79 -22.84 -0.99 -21.52
C LYS A 79 -21.37 -0.56 -21.52
N THR A 80 -20.71 -0.48 -20.36
CA THR A 80 -19.25 -0.23 -20.31
C THR A 80 -18.48 -1.44 -20.83
N LYS A 81 -18.87 -2.69 -20.48
CA LYS A 81 -18.25 -3.90 -21.07
C LYS A 81 -18.38 -3.94 -22.60
N GLU A 82 -19.54 -3.57 -23.16
CA GLU A 82 -19.72 -3.41 -24.61
C GLU A 82 -18.75 -2.38 -25.20
N ILE A 83 -18.60 -1.20 -24.58
CA ILE A 83 -17.69 -0.16 -25.07
C ILE A 83 -16.21 -0.56 -24.91
N HIS A 84 -15.81 -1.10 -23.76
CA HIS A 84 -14.44 -1.62 -23.53
C HIS A 84 -14.09 -2.76 -24.49
N SER A 85 -15.07 -3.54 -24.96
CA SER A 85 -14.83 -4.59 -25.97
C SER A 85 -14.35 -4.06 -27.33
N SER A 86 -14.68 -2.80 -27.67
CA SER A 86 -14.21 -2.15 -28.89
C SER A 86 -12.80 -1.53 -28.78
N LEU A 87 -12.23 -1.47 -27.58
CA LEU A 87 -10.88 -0.94 -27.35
C LEU A 87 -9.83 -2.04 -27.54
N ASN A 88 -8.83 -1.76 -28.39
CA ASN A 88 -7.68 -2.63 -28.63
C ASN A 88 -6.88 -2.83 -27.32
N PRO A 89 -6.61 -4.07 -26.86
CA PRO A 89 -5.80 -4.35 -25.68
C PRO A 89 -4.42 -3.69 -25.69
N THR A 90 -3.82 -3.54 -26.88
CA THR A 90 -2.44 -3.11 -27.08
C THR A 90 -2.42 -2.04 -28.17
N ARG A 91 -2.84 -0.83 -27.79
CA ARG A 91 -2.73 0.35 -28.65
C ARG A 91 -1.26 0.76 -28.77
N ILE A 92 -0.84 1.11 -29.99
CA ILE A 92 0.46 1.74 -30.24
C ILE A 92 0.24 3.26 -30.25
N ILE A 93 0.98 3.97 -29.40
CA ILE A 93 1.04 5.42 -29.39
C ILE A 93 2.14 5.84 -30.38
N GLN A 94 1.75 6.60 -31.41
CA GLN A 94 2.64 7.10 -32.46
C GLN A 94 2.91 8.59 -32.25
N THR A 95 4.15 9.01 -32.40
CA THR A 95 4.57 10.42 -32.44
C THR A 95 4.04 11.10 -33.70
N LYS A 96 2.99 11.93 -33.55
CA LYS A 96 2.35 12.66 -34.67
C LYS A 96 2.34 14.18 -34.54
N ASP A 97 2.83 14.73 -33.43
CA ASP A 97 2.99 16.17 -33.29
C ASP A 97 4.12 16.68 -34.20
N GLU A 98 3.84 17.75 -34.95
CA GLU A 98 4.82 18.40 -35.84
C GLU A 98 6.05 18.95 -35.10
N LEU A 99 5.91 19.17 -33.79
CA LEU A 99 6.97 19.60 -32.88
C LEU A 99 7.90 18.46 -32.43
N THR A 100 7.58 17.19 -32.74
CA THR A 100 8.42 16.05 -32.34
C THR A 100 9.72 16.04 -33.14
N PRO A 101 10.91 16.03 -32.50
CA PRO A 101 12.19 15.87 -33.20
C PRO A 101 12.23 14.64 -34.10
N ASP A 102 12.84 14.75 -35.29
CA ASP A 102 12.79 13.68 -36.31
C ASP A 102 13.29 12.32 -35.81
N TYR A 103 14.31 12.30 -34.95
CA TYR A 103 14.87 11.08 -34.37
C TYR A 103 13.94 10.35 -33.37
N LEU A 104 12.77 10.92 -33.05
CA LEU A 104 11.73 10.31 -32.20
C LEU A 104 10.48 9.90 -32.99
N LYS A 105 10.43 10.13 -34.31
CA LYS A 105 9.25 9.84 -35.15
C LYS A 105 9.02 8.34 -35.39
N ASP A 106 10.05 7.53 -35.21
CA ASP A 106 9.98 6.06 -35.37
C ASP A 106 9.72 5.31 -34.05
N ILE A 107 9.72 5.99 -32.90
CA ILE A 107 9.58 5.34 -31.59
C ILE A 107 8.11 5.05 -31.29
N GLN A 108 7.81 3.76 -31.15
CA GLN A 108 6.48 3.25 -30.81
C GLN A 108 6.40 2.94 -29.32
N LEU A 109 5.43 3.53 -28.62
CA LEU A 109 5.10 3.13 -27.25
C LEU A 109 3.89 2.20 -27.25
N ILE A 110 3.99 1.13 -26.48
CA ILE A 110 2.87 0.28 -26.07
C ILE A 110 2.04 1.06 -25.06
N ASP A 111 0.72 1.11 -25.23
CA ASP A 111 -0.25 1.55 -24.21
C ASP A 111 -0.63 0.38 -23.30
N PHE A 112 -1.07 0.64 -22.07
CA PHE A 112 -1.46 -0.42 -21.14
C PHE A 112 -2.96 -0.80 -21.26
N ASP A 113 -3.33 -1.97 -20.73
CA ASP A 113 -4.71 -2.49 -20.79
C ASP A 113 -5.68 -1.74 -19.86
N HIS A 114 -6.14 -0.55 -20.29
CA HIS A 114 -7.13 0.35 -19.65
C HIS A 114 -8.49 -0.29 -19.29
N ARG A 115 -8.69 -1.58 -19.58
CA ARG A 115 -9.97 -2.28 -19.44
C ARG A 115 -10.00 -3.24 -18.25
N ASN A 116 -8.85 -3.53 -17.63
CA ASN A 116 -8.72 -4.54 -16.59
C ASN A 116 -7.74 -4.10 -15.50
N ILE A 117 -8.07 -4.38 -14.23
CA ILE A 117 -7.08 -4.42 -13.16
C ILE A 117 -6.31 -5.73 -13.29
N LYS A 118 -5.00 -5.70 -13.07
CA LYS A 118 -4.13 -6.88 -13.23
C LYS A 118 -3.68 -7.44 -11.89
N TYR A 119 -3.50 -8.75 -11.84
CA TYR A 119 -2.81 -9.48 -10.77
C TYR A 119 -1.43 -9.96 -11.28
N ILE A 120 -0.37 -9.80 -10.49
CA ILE A 120 0.96 -10.32 -10.84
C ILE A 120 1.30 -11.58 -10.01
N PRO A 121 1.46 -12.76 -10.64
CA PRO A 121 1.87 -13.99 -9.94
C PRO A 121 3.28 -13.90 -9.36
N ASN A 122 3.51 -14.58 -8.24
CA ASN A 122 4.81 -14.63 -7.56
C ASN A 122 5.92 -15.16 -8.49
N GLU A 123 5.60 -16.13 -9.34
CA GLU A 123 6.49 -16.71 -10.35
C GLU A 123 6.97 -15.67 -11.39
N ILE A 124 6.14 -14.65 -11.65
CA ILE A 124 6.46 -13.55 -12.57
C ILE A 124 7.26 -12.45 -11.84
N ILE A 125 6.95 -12.16 -10.56
CA ILE A 125 7.76 -11.24 -9.74
C ILE A 125 9.21 -11.75 -9.65
N ASN A 126 9.40 -13.03 -9.28
CA ASN A 126 10.72 -13.63 -9.20
C ASN A 126 11.39 -13.73 -10.58
N GLY A 127 10.65 -14.10 -11.63
CA GLY A 127 11.16 -14.15 -13.00
C GLY A 127 11.64 -12.81 -13.58
N ILE A 128 11.10 -11.68 -13.08
CA ILE A 128 11.64 -10.33 -13.34
C ILE A 128 12.88 -10.09 -12.49
N TYR A 129 12.81 -10.33 -11.17
CA TYR A 129 13.87 -9.99 -10.23
C TYR A 129 15.17 -10.75 -10.47
N GLU A 130 15.09 -12.03 -10.85
CA GLU A 130 16.22 -12.88 -11.27
C GLU A 130 16.98 -12.35 -12.51
N LYS A 131 16.41 -11.38 -13.24
CA LYS A 131 16.97 -10.79 -14.46
C LYS A 131 17.35 -9.31 -14.29
N ILE A 132 17.34 -8.76 -13.08
CA ILE A 132 17.83 -7.41 -12.79
C ILE A 132 19.34 -7.45 -12.54
N ASP A 133 20.11 -6.57 -13.18
CA ASP A 133 21.48 -6.31 -12.74
C ASP A 133 21.47 -5.39 -11.50
N LEU A 134 21.39 -6.03 -10.33
CA LEU A 134 21.36 -5.36 -9.02
C LEU A 134 22.58 -4.46 -8.75
N SER A 135 23.66 -4.57 -9.54
CA SER A 135 24.84 -3.69 -9.44
C SER A 135 24.64 -2.32 -10.11
N THR A 136 23.69 -2.22 -11.05
CA THR A 136 23.33 -0.96 -11.74
C THR A 136 22.26 -0.15 -10.99
N VAL A 137 21.61 -0.76 -9.99
CA VAL A 137 20.44 -0.20 -9.31
C VAL A 137 20.82 0.91 -8.34
N ASN A 138 20.19 2.08 -8.48
CA ASN A 138 20.33 3.19 -7.54
C ASN A 138 19.50 2.97 -6.26
N TRP A 139 19.98 2.10 -5.37
CA TRP A 139 19.35 1.78 -4.08
C TRP A 139 19.20 2.96 -3.10
N SER A 140 19.60 4.19 -3.45
CA SER A 140 19.20 5.39 -2.68
C SER A 140 17.74 5.78 -2.90
N LYS A 141 17.15 5.35 -4.03
CA LYS A 141 15.79 5.69 -4.49
C LYS A 141 14.69 4.75 -3.99
N PHE A 142 15.06 3.72 -3.25
CA PHE A 142 14.15 2.71 -2.71
C PHE A 142 14.21 2.68 -1.19
N ALA A 143 13.04 2.61 -0.55
CA ALA A 143 12.94 2.56 0.91
C ALA A 143 11.80 1.67 1.42
N TYR A 144 12.05 1.02 2.55
CA TYR A 144 10.99 0.54 3.44
C TYR A 144 10.57 1.69 4.35
N VAL A 145 9.27 1.96 4.39
CA VAL A 145 8.69 3.09 5.13
C VAL A 145 7.72 2.55 6.17
N LEU A 146 7.90 2.96 7.42
CA LEU A 146 6.98 2.68 8.52
C LEU A 146 6.62 3.99 9.24
N TYR A 147 5.65 3.96 10.16
CA TYR A 147 5.20 5.12 10.93
C TYR A 147 5.12 4.79 12.43
N ALA A 148 5.32 5.74 13.33
CA ALA A 148 5.24 5.49 14.76
C ALA A 148 4.60 6.65 15.54
N THR A 149 3.56 6.31 16.31
CA THR A 149 2.76 7.23 17.14
C THR A 149 2.73 6.83 18.62
N SER A 150 3.58 5.89 19.03
CA SER A 150 3.74 5.40 20.40
C SER A 150 5.08 4.67 20.58
N ILE A 151 5.53 4.49 21.82
CA ILE A 151 6.71 3.67 22.14
C ILE A 151 6.65 2.26 21.55
N ASP A 152 5.47 1.64 21.51
CA ASP A 152 5.27 0.32 20.92
C ASP A 152 5.48 0.33 19.41
N TYR A 153 4.94 1.30 18.68
CA TYR A 153 5.14 1.37 17.23
C TYR A 153 6.59 1.73 16.87
N ILE A 154 7.26 2.55 17.69
CA ILE A 154 8.72 2.80 17.56
C ILE A 154 9.48 1.48 17.70
N CYS A 155 9.15 0.68 18.73
CA CYS A 155 9.79 -0.60 18.96
C CYS A 155 9.52 -1.60 17.84
N ASN A 156 8.25 -1.80 17.45
CA ASN A 156 7.87 -2.75 16.41
C ASN A 156 8.51 -2.42 15.06
N ALA A 157 8.56 -1.13 14.67
CA ALA A 157 9.30 -0.71 13.49
C ALA A 157 10.79 -1.05 13.61
N GLY A 158 11.39 -0.87 14.80
CA GLY A 158 12.73 -1.34 15.12
C GLY A 158 12.93 -2.85 14.95
N ILE A 159 11.91 -3.67 15.27
CA ILE A 159 11.92 -5.13 15.01
C ILE A 159 11.92 -5.42 13.51
N ILE A 160 11.05 -4.76 12.75
CA ILE A 160 10.94 -4.95 11.29
C ILE A 160 12.24 -4.49 10.58
N PHE A 161 12.83 -3.35 10.96
CA PHE A 161 14.12 -2.92 10.42
C PHE A 161 15.28 -3.86 10.82
N ASN A 162 15.25 -4.46 12.01
CA ASN A 162 16.22 -5.49 12.41
C ASN A 162 16.09 -6.76 11.54
N GLN A 163 14.86 -7.21 11.29
CA GLN A 163 14.58 -8.34 10.39
C GLN A 163 15.05 -8.04 8.96
N LEU A 164 14.69 -6.88 8.39
CA LEU A 164 15.16 -6.44 7.07
C LEU A 164 16.70 -6.38 6.98
N THR A 165 17.38 -5.95 8.05
CA THR A 165 18.84 -5.93 8.14
C THR A 165 19.43 -7.35 8.12
N ILE A 166 18.87 -8.28 8.90
CA ILE A 166 19.29 -9.69 8.92
C ILE A 166 19.05 -10.37 7.57
N LEU A 167 17.92 -10.02 6.92
CA LEU A 167 17.49 -10.48 5.61
C LEU A 167 18.19 -9.74 4.45
N LYS A 168 19.17 -8.87 4.75
CA LYS A 168 20.09 -8.20 3.80
C LYS A 168 19.39 -7.44 2.66
N THR A 169 18.39 -6.63 2.99
CA THR A 169 17.90 -5.63 2.01
C THR A 169 18.98 -4.62 1.63
N ASN A 170 18.90 -4.10 0.41
CA ASN A 170 19.74 -3.01 -0.09
C ASN A 170 19.07 -1.63 0.05
N ALA A 171 17.75 -1.59 0.22
CA ALA A 171 16.95 -0.39 0.30
C ALA A 171 17.20 0.41 1.60
N LYS A 172 16.64 1.62 1.69
CA LYS A 172 16.78 2.51 2.85
C LYS A 172 15.64 2.32 3.84
N PHE A 173 15.83 2.79 5.08
CA PHE A 173 14.81 2.76 6.12
C PHE A 173 14.33 4.17 6.44
N VAL A 174 13.01 4.37 6.41
CA VAL A 174 12.36 5.63 6.77
C VAL A 174 11.33 5.35 7.85
N LEU A 175 11.35 6.14 8.93
CA LEU A 175 10.34 6.07 9.98
C LEU A 175 9.71 7.45 10.14
N ILE A 176 8.43 7.54 9.78
CA ILE A 176 7.58 8.71 10.03
C ILE A 176 7.24 8.73 11.52
N VAL A 177 7.53 9.82 12.23
CA VAL A 177 7.37 9.90 13.71
C VAL A 177 6.63 11.17 14.11
N ASP A 178 5.83 11.13 15.18
CA ASP A 178 5.31 12.38 15.75
C ASP A 178 6.49 13.27 16.21
N GLU A 179 6.49 14.52 15.75
CA GLU A 179 7.58 15.47 16.02
C GLU A 179 7.81 15.69 17.52
N ILE A 180 6.80 15.47 18.37
CA ILE A 180 6.90 15.62 19.83
C ILE A 180 7.96 14.69 20.45
N PHE A 181 8.16 13.48 19.91
CA PHE A 181 9.16 12.53 20.43
C PHE A 181 10.61 12.99 20.16
N LEU A 182 10.82 13.91 19.21
CA LEU A 182 12.13 14.48 18.90
C LEU A 182 12.31 15.89 19.47
N ASN A 183 11.24 16.70 19.48
CA ASN A 183 11.27 18.09 19.93
C ASN A 183 11.15 18.24 21.46
N ASN A 184 10.47 17.31 22.15
CA ASN A 184 10.24 17.35 23.60
C ASN A 184 10.94 16.19 24.34
N PRO A 185 12.28 16.05 24.29
CA PRO A 185 13.00 14.90 24.87
C PRO A 185 12.93 14.80 26.40
N ILE A 186 12.47 15.85 27.09
CA ILE A 186 12.22 15.86 28.55
C ILE A 186 10.85 15.26 28.87
N GLU A 187 9.88 15.38 27.97
CA GLU A 187 8.51 14.87 28.12
C GLU A 187 8.39 13.41 27.63
N PHE A 188 9.10 13.08 26.54
CA PHE A 188 9.14 11.75 25.92
C PHE A 188 10.56 11.14 25.93
N PRO A 189 11.22 10.99 27.09
CA PRO A 189 12.63 10.56 27.15
C PRO A 189 12.84 9.11 26.70
N ILE A 190 11.82 8.25 26.83
CA ILE A 190 11.91 6.83 26.46
C ILE A 190 11.83 6.69 24.93
N GLU A 191 10.84 7.33 24.32
CA GLU A 191 10.64 7.41 22.87
C GLU A 191 11.84 8.08 22.19
N ASN A 192 12.34 9.19 22.75
CA ASN A 192 13.50 9.90 22.22
C ASN A 192 14.77 9.02 22.24
N LYS A 193 15.08 8.41 23.40
CA LYS A 193 16.21 7.47 23.55
C LYS A 193 16.10 6.32 22.54
N LEU A 194 14.92 5.70 22.43
CA LEU A 194 14.73 4.55 21.54
C LEU A 194 14.82 4.95 20.06
N LEU A 195 14.23 6.08 19.64
CA LEU A 195 14.34 6.58 18.28
C LEU A 195 15.78 6.86 17.87
N LEU A 196 16.57 7.51 18.74
CA LEU A 196 17.98 7.78 18.47
C LEU A 196 18.80 6.48 18.43
N LYS A 197 18.57 5.53 19.35
CA LYS A 197 19.19 4.19 19.36
C LYS A 197 18.92 3.44 18.04
N LEU A 198 17.66 3.38 17.61
CA LEU A 198 17.25 2.66 16.40
C LEU A 198 17.77 3.35 15.12
N SER A 199 17.65 4.68 15.04
CA SER A 199 18.16 5.47 13.92
C SER A 199 19.67 5.32 13.76
N GLN A 200 20.44 5.36 14.85
CA GLN A 200 21.89 5.12 14.80
C GLN A 200 22.22 3.66 14.44
N LYS A 201 21.53 2.67 15.03
CA LYS A 201 21.81 1.23 14.81
C LYS A 201 21.54 0.80 13.37
N PHE A 202 20.41 1.23 12.78
CA PHE A 202 19.95 0.77 11.47
C PHE A 202 20.03 1.84 10.37
N LYS A 203 20.57 3.04 10.65
CA LYS A 203 20.65 4.19 9.73
C LYS A 203 19.29 4.67 9.22
N ILE A 204 18.28 4.63 10.10
CA ILE A 204 16.90 5.03 9.78
C ILE A 204 16.81 6.55 9.60
N LYS A 205 16.30 7.00 8.46
CA LYS A 205 15.89 8.39 8.23
C LYS A 205 14.60 8.65 9.03
N LEU A 206 14.71 9.32 10.17
CA LEU A 206 13.54 9.78 10.92
C LEU A 206 12.90 10.97 10.20
N LYS A 207 11.59 10.90 9.94
CA LYS A 207 10.81 11.99 9.33
C LYS A 207 9.80 12.52 10.36
N PRO A 208 10.12 13.59 11.11
CA PRO A 208 9.18 14.19 12.05
C PRO A 208 7.96 14.76 11.32
N VAL A 209 6.77 14.50 11.86
CA VAL A 209 5.49 14.99 11.34
C VAL A 209 4.61 15.52 12.48
N LYS A 210 3.92 16.63 12.23
CA LYS A 210 3.04 17.28 13.21
C LYS A 210 1.63 16.70 13.16
N LEU A 211 1.34 15.68 13.97
CA LEU A 211 0.03 15.00 13.94
C LEU A 211 -1.14 15.92 14.36
N SER A 212 -0.87 16.94 15.17
CA SER A 212 -1.85 17.96 15.57
C SER A 212 -2.32 18.88 14.42
N THR A 213 -1.58 18.98 13.31
CA THR A 213 -2.05 19.71 12.12
C THR A 213 -3.25 19.00 11.49
N TYR A 214 -3.19 17.67 11.39
CA TYR A 214 -4.22 16.87 10.75
C TYR A 214 -5.49 16.74 11.60
N SER A 215 -5.40 16.86 12.94
CA SER A 215 -6.59 16.91 13.82
C SER A 215 -7.39 18.20 13.69
N ASN A 216 -6.76 19.28 13.24
CA ASN A 216 -7.37 20.60 13.22
C ASN A 216 -7.90 20.99 11.83
N GLN A 217 -7.68 20.15 10.82
CA GLN A 217 -8.33 20.26 9.49
C GLN A 217 -9.68 19.51 9.41
N LEU A 218 -10.09 18.85 10.50
CA LEU A 218 -11.44 18.29 10.61
C LEU A 218 -12.46 19.43 10.61
N ASN A 219 -13.45 19.37 9.71
CA ASN A 219 -14.64 20.21 9.82
C ASN A 219 -15.25 20.02 11.22
N PRO A 220 -15.61 21.10 11.95
CA PRO A 220 -16.37 20.98 13.19
C PRO A 220 -17.77 20.47 12.85
N ILE A 221 -17.94 19.14 12.88
CA ILE A 221 -19.24 18.48 12.81
C ILE A 221 -20.11 19.15 13.89
N LYS A 222 -21.21 19.77 13.48
CA LYS A 222 -22.10 20.47 14.42
C LYS A 222 -22.56 19.47 15.48
N ASN A 223 -22.21 19.75 16.74
CA ASN A 223 -22.54 18.90 17.89
C ASN A 223 -24.07 18.76 18.05
N ILE A 224 -24.66 17.78 17.38
CA ILE A 224 -25.88 17.12 17.82
C ILE A 224 -25.43 16.21 18.96
N ALA A 225 -25.81 16.54 20.20
CA ALA A 225 -25.15 16.01 21.39
C ALA A 225 -25.36 14.50 21.59
N SER A 226 -24.38 13.69 21.13
CA SER A 226 -24.18 12.32 21.58
C SER A 226 -23.49 12.31 22.94
N ASN A 227 -24.19 11.90 23.99
CA ASN A 227 -23.66 11.93 25.37
C ASN A 227 -22.57 10.86 25.67
N ASN A 228 -22.00 10.21 24.65
CA ASN A 228 -21.05 9.11 24.76
C ASN A 228 -19.59 9.60 24.73
N GLN A 229 -19.15 10.36 25.74
CA GLN A 229 -17.79 10.92 25.78
C GLN A 229 -16.66 9.87 25.60
N ASN A 230 -16.88 8.63 26.04
CA ASN A 230 -15.93 7.52 25.85
C ASN A 230 -15.75 7.13 24.38
N GLU A 231 -16.81 7.20 23.58
CA GLU A 231 -16.86 6.74 22.20
C GLU A 231 -16.18 7.75 21.26
N ASP A 232 -16.46 9.04 21.47
CA ASP A 232 -15.73 10.12 20.79
C ASP A 232 -14.25 10.13 21.16
N GLN A 233 -13.88 9.85 22.43
CA GLN A 233 -12.47 9.76 22.81
C GLN A 233 -11.74 8.56 22.18
N VAL A 234 -12.38 7.39 22.10
CA VAL A 234 -11.79 6.19 21.48
C VAL A 234 -11.64 6.36 19.97
N ASP A 235 -12.64 6.90 19.26
CA ASP A 235 -12.47 7.33 17.86
C ASP A 235 -11.28 8.29 17.77
N SER A 236 -11.24 9.35 18.60
CA SER A 236 -10.21 10.42 18.59
C SER A 236 -8.76 9.97 18.84
N LYS A 237 -8.54 8.78 19.42
CA LYS A 237 -7.21 8.17 19.61
C LYS A 237 -6.86 7.23 18.47
N ASN A 238 -7.80 6.38 18.05
CA ASN A 238 -7.55 5.35 17.03
C ASN A 238 -7.36 5.95 15.63
N TRP A 239 -8.12 6.98 15.25
CA TRP A 239 -7.98 7.61 13.93
C TRP A 239 -6.61 8.28 13.74
N LYS A 240 -6.01 8.88 14.79
CA LYS A 240 -4.70 9.55 14.69
C LYS A 240 -3.61 8.58 14.27
N ALA A 241 -3.57 7.39 14.87
CA ALA A 241 -2.64 6.34 14.47
C ALA A 241 -2.94 5.86 13.03
N SER A 242 -4.19 5.46 12.77
CA SER A 242 -4.65 4.94 11.46
C SER A 242 -4.33 5.89 10.30
N ILE A 243 -4.66 7.19 10.38
CA ILE A 243 -4.40 8.13 9.28
C ILE A 243 -2.94 8.58 9.16
N THR A 244 -2.13 8.44 10.21
CA THR A 244 -0.68 8.73 10.13
C THR A 244 0.00 7.79 9.13
N LYS A 245 -0.54 6.57 8.94
CA LYS A 245 -0.15 5.66 7.86
C LYS A 245 -0.17 6.32 6.49
N LEU A 246 -1.15 7.18 6.20
CA LEU A 246 -1.31 7.78 4.87
C LEU A 246 -0.24 8.84 4.54
N LEU A 247 0.59 9.25 5.51
CA LEU A 247 1.68 10.21 5.26
C LEU A 247 2.81 9.62 4.40
N ILE A 248 2.88 8.29 4.26
CA ILE A 248 3.82 7.57 3.36
C ILE A 248 3.70 7.97 1.89
N PHE A 249 2.52 8.43 1.46
CA PHE A 249 2.31 8.89 0.08
C PHE A 249 3.05 10.20 -0.23
N ASN A 250 3.63 10.85 0.79
CA ASN A 250 4.47 12.04 0.69
C ASN A 250 5.99 11.73 0.78
N GLU A 251 6.40 10.49 0.51
CA GLU A 251 7.83 10.10 0.41
C GLU A 251 8.42 10.33 -0.99
N THR A 252 8.15 11.48 -1.61
CA THR A 252 8.58 11.83 -2.98
C THR A 252 10.09 12.01 -3.17
N ASP A 253 10.89 11.78 -2.13
CA ASP A 253 12.36 11.64 -2.22
C ASP A 253 12.78 10.30 -2.87
N TYR A 254 11.86 9.34 -2.90
CA TYR A 254 12.06 7.97 -3.39
C TYR A 254 11.22 7.73 -4.64
N ASP A 255 11.75 6.94 -5.58
CA ASP A 255 11.04 6.60 -6.82
C ASP A 255 10.01 5.48 -6.58
N ARG A 256 10.27 4.59 -5.60
CA ARG A 256 9.31 3.62 -5.10
C ARG A 256 9.57 3.28 -3.63
N ILE A 257 8.52 3.06 -2.86
CA ILE A 257 8.59 2.64 -1.45
C ILE A 257 7.83 1.33 -1.23
N ILE A 258 8.24 0.57 -0.22
CA ILE A 258 7.47 -0.53 0.36
C ILE A 258 7.04 -0.08 1.75
N TYR A 259 5.75 0.15 1.94
CA TYR A 259 5.16 0.35 3.24
C TYR A 259 4.76 -1.01 3.85
N LEU A 260 5.06 -1.17 5.15
CA LEU A 260 4.71 -2.32 5.99
C LEU A 260 4.01 -1.83 7.26
N ASP A 261 2.91 -2.45 7.67
CA ASP A 261 2.29 -2.10 8.96
C ASP A 261 3.11 -2.58 10.17
N ASN A 262 3.01 -1.84 11.27
CA ASN A 262 3.82 -2.04 12.47
C ASN A 262 3.45 -3.31 13.26
N ASP A 263 2.40 -4.00 12.86
CA ASP A 263 1.92 -5.22 13.48
C ASP A 263 2.15 -6.43 12.57
N ALA A 264 3.40 -6.64 12.14
CA ALA A 264 3.80 -7.71 11.24
C ALA A 264 5.17 -8.35 11.55
N VAL A 265 5.47 -9.44 10.84
CA VAL A 265 6.73 -10.20 10.87
C VAL A 265 7.18 -10.59 9.46
N LEU A 266 8.49 -10.64 9.23
CA LEU A 266 9.11 -11.09 7.98
C LEU A 266 9.75 -12.48 8.18
N PRO A 267 9.03 -13.58 7.87
CA PRO A 267 9.44 -14.93 8.31
C PRO A 267 10.63 -15.54 7.55
N ASN A 268 10.78 -15.31 6.23
CA ASN A 268 11.72 -16.08 5.40
C ASN A 268 12.65 -15.23 4.49
N SER A 269 12.25 -14.02 4.09
CA SER A 269 13.00 -13.23 3.09
C SER A 269 12.68 -11.73 3.19
N ASN A 270 13.53 -10.89 2.63
CA ASN A 270 13.17 -9.50 2.33
C ASN A 270 12.21 -9.44 1.14
N LEU A 271 11.74 -8.24 0.79
CA LEU A 271 10.76 -7.99 -0.27
C LEU A 271 11.34 -7.11 -1.40
N ASP A 272 12.67 -7.08 -1.57
CA ASP A 272 13.34 -6.16 -2.48
C ASP A 272 12.91 -6.35 -3.95
N GLU A 273 12.40 -7.53 -4.32
CA GLU A 273 11.79 -7.79 -5.64
C GLU A 273 10.60 -6.87 -5.95
N LEU A 274 9.87 -6.39 -4.94
CA LEU A 274 8.72 -5.51 -5.12
C LEU A 274 9.13 -4.10 -5.62
N PHE A 275 10.41 -3.72 -5.48
CA PHE A 275 10.92 -2.50 -6.10
C PHE A 275 10.98 -2.58 -7.64
N PHE A 276 10.82 -3.77 -8.24
CA PHE A 276 11.01 -4.01 -9.68
C PHE A 276 9.75 -4.47 -10.43
N LEU A 277 8.58 -4.53 -9.76
CA LEU A 277 7.27 -4.75 -10.39
C LEU A 277 7.02 -3.78 -11.57
N PRO A 278 6.17 -4.14 -12.55
CA PRO A 278 5.61 -3.18 -13.51
C PRO A 278 5.07 -1.91 -12.81
N PRO A 279 5.40 -0.69 -13.29
CA PRO A 279 4.96 0.54 -12.66
C PRO A 279 3.44 0.62 -12.47
N ALA A 280 3.06 0.97 -11.25
CA ALA A 280 1.70 1.35 -10.89
C ALA A 280 1.79 2.40 -9.77
N ASN A 281 0.78 3.23 -9.61
CA ASN A 281 0.73 4.18 -8.50
C ASN A 281 0.73 3.46 -7.14
N ILE A 282 0.00 2.35 -7.04
CA ILE A 282 0.01 1.44 -5.90
C ILE A 282 0.02 -0.02 -6.38
N ALA A 283 0.87 -0.87 -5.80
CA ALA A 283 0.68 -2.31 -5.81
C ALA A 283 0.37 -2.84 -4.39
N ILE A 284 -0.67 -3.65 -4.25
CA ILE A 284 -1.32 -3.92 -2.96
C ILE A 284 -1.97 -5.33 -2.94
N PRO A 285 -1.97 -6.07 -1.82
CA PRO A 285 -2.69 -7.34 -1.71
C PRO A 285 -4.22 -7.14 -1.61
N PRO A 286 -5.04 -8.06 -2.13
CA PRO A 286 -6.46 -8.12 -1.81
C PRO A 286 -6.69 -8.53 -0.35
N ASN A 287 -7.81 -8.10 0.24
CA ASN A 287 -8.22 -8.48 1.59
C ASN A 287 -9.03 -9.79 1.57
N TYR A 288 -8.32 -10.92 1.55
CA TYR A 288 -8.89 -12.27 1.51
C TYR A 288 -9.89 -12.54 2.65
N LEU A 289 -9.60 -12.02 3.85
CA LEU A 289 -10.39 -12.28 5.05
C LEU A 289 -11.81 -11.68 4.98
N ASN A 290 -11.98 -10.52 4.34
CA ASN A 290 -13.32 -9.94 4.13
C ASN A 290 -14.07 -10.69 3.02
N PHE A 291 -13.39 -11.01 1.93
CA PHE A 291 -13.93 -11.74 0.78
C PHE A 291 -14.45 -13.13 1.19
N GLU A 292 -13.70 -13.86 2.00
CA GLU A 292 -14.11 -15.18 2.49
C GLU A 292 -15.36 -15.14 3.40
N LYS A 293 -15.45 -14.16 4.31
CA LYS A 293 -16.64 -13.99 5.17
C LYS A 293 -17.90 -13.79 4.35
N ALA A 294 -17.78 -13.07 3.23
CA ALA A 294 -18.88 -12.84 2.31
C ALA A 294 -19.27 -14.13 1.56
N ILE A 295 -18.29 -14.87 1.00
CA ILE A 295 -18.52 -16.11 0.24
C ILE A 295 -19.10 -17.25 1.10
N ASN A 296 -18.80 -17.31 2.40
CA ASN A 296 -19.40 -18.29 3.31
C ASN A 296 -20.75 -17.82 3.91
N SER A 297 -21.42 -16.80 3.37
CA SER A 297 -22.73 -16.33 3.84
C SER A 297 -23.87 -16.68 2.85
N ASP A 298 -24.89 -17.39 3.32
CA ASP A 298 -25.81 -18.17 2.49
C ASP A 298 -26.43 -17.41 1.30
N ASN A 299 -27.02 -16.24 1.56
CA ASN A 299 -27.73 -15.46 0.53
C ASN A 299 -26.80 -14.79 -0.50
N TYR A 300 -25.59 -14.40 -0.10
CA TYR A 300 -24.63 -13.70 -0.97
C TYR A 300 -23.75 -14.68 -1.76
N ALA A 301 -23.46 -15.85 -1.18
CA ALA A 301 -22.77 -16.95 -1.82
C ALA A 301 -23.44 -17.39 -3.13
N GLN A 302 -24.79 -17.43 -3.18
CA GLN A 302 -25.51 -17.77 -4.41
C GLN A 302 -25.34 -16.69 -5.49
N LEU A 303 -25.50 -15.41 -5.14
CA LEU A 303 -25.36 -14.30 -6.09
C LEU A 303 -23.96 -14.23 -6.71
N ILE A 304 -22.91 -14.48 -5.92
CA ILE A 304 -21.53 -14.60 -6.44
C ILE A 304 -21.39 -15.80 -7.37
N LYS A 305 -21.91 -16.98 -7.01
CA LYS A 305 -21.83 -18.19 -7.84
C LYS A 305 -22.59 -18.07 -9.17
N GLU A 306 -23.66 -17.28 -9.22
CA GLU A 306 -24.37 -16.96 -10.46
C GLU A 306 -23.60 -15.93 -11.30
N LYS A 307 -23.10 -14.85 -10.68
CA LYS A 307 -22.36 -13.76 -11.35
C LYS A 307 -21.02 -14.21 -11.93
N TYR A 308 -20.31 -15.08 -11.23
CA TYR A 308 -19.00 -15.65 -11.61
C TYR A 308 -19.09 -17.16 -11.79
N ASN A 309 -20.18 -17.65 -12.39
CA ASN A 309 -20.31 -19.07 -12.74
C ASN A 309 -19.12 -19.50 -13.65
N PRO A 310 -18.38 -20.56 -13.30
CA PRO A 310 -17.13 -20.92 -14.00
C PRO A 310 -17.36 -21.37 -15.44
N GLU A 311 -18.47 -22.05 -15.75
CA GLU A 311 -18.81 -22.47 -17.11
C GLU A 311 -19.08 -21.24 -18.01
N ASN A 312 -19.86 -20.28 -17.52
CA ASN A 312 -20.21 -19.05 -18.23
C ASN A 312 -19.01 -18.15 -18.58
N ILE A 313 -17.91 -18.26 -17.83
CA ILE A 313 -16.68 -17.48 -18.03
C ILE A 313 -15.51 -18.30 -18.60
N GLY A 314 -15.70 -19.61 -18.82
CA GLY A 314 -14.65 -20.51 -19.29
C GLY A 314 -13.51 -20.74 -18.28
N TYR A 315 -13.78 -20.64 -16.97
CA TYR A 315 -12.78 -20.90 -15.93
C TYR A 315 -12.58 -22.41 -15.74
N ILE A 316 -11.33 -22.84 -15.86
CA ILE A 316 -10.86 -24.20 -15.56
C ILE A 316 -9.66 -24.04 -14.61
N PRO A 317 -9.65 -24.69 -13.43
CA PRO A 317 -8.49 -24.64 -12.54
C PRO A 317 -7.31 -25.41 -13.14
N LEU A 318 -6.09 -25.07 -12.71
CA LEU A 318 -4.85 -25.67 -13.23
C LEU A 318 -4.29 -26.69 -12.24
N THR A 319 -3.68 -27.76 -12.73
CA THR A 319 -2.78 -28.62 -11.93
C THR A 319 -1.48 -27.87 -11.58
N VAL A 320 -0.67 -28.44 -10.69
CA VAL A 320 0.67 -27.91 -10.34
C VAL A 320 1.57 -27.81 -11.59
N ASP A 321 1.56 -28.82 -12.45
CA ASP A 321 2.37 -28.86 -13.66
C ASP A 321 1.83 -27.91 -14.74
N GLU A 322 0.51 -27.84 -14.93
CA GLU A 322 -0.12 -26.85 -15.83
C GLU A 322 0.21 -25.42 -15.42
N LYS A 323 0.15 -25.10 -14.11
CA LYS A 323 0.52 -23.78 -13.58
C LYS A 323 2.00 -23.47 -13.82
N THR A 324 2.87 -24.45 -13.60
CA THR A 324 4.33 -24.32 -13.81
C THR A 324 4.64 -24.07 -15.28
N VAL A 325 4.09 -24.88 -16.19
CA VAL A 325 4.26 -24.73 -17.65
C VAL A 325 3.71 -23.39 -18.16
N LYS A 326 2.55 -22.94 -17.64
CA LYS A 326 1.96 -21.64 -17.96
C LYS A 326 2.91 -20.48 -17.62
N TRP A 327 3.52 -20.49 -16.44
CA TRP A 327 4.42 -19.39 -16.04
C TRP A 327 5.83 -19.49 -16.63
N GLU A 328 6.37 -20.69 -16.89
CA GLU A 328 7.58 -20.82 -17.71
C GLU A 328 7.37 -20.32 -19.13
N LYS A 329 6.23 -20.67 -19.76
CA LYS A 329 5.85 -20.16 -21.07
C LYS A 329 5.72 -18.63 -21.06
N PHE A 330 5.07 -18.04 -20.06
CA PHE A 330 4.96 -16.58 -19.91
C PHE A 330 6.34 -15.91 -19.84
N LYS A 331 7.28 -16.46 -19.05
CA LYS A 331 8.66 -15.95 -18.98
C LYS A 331 9.35 -16.03 -20.35
N GLN A 332 9.16 -17.11 -21.10
CA GLN A 332 9.72 -17.30 -22.44
C GLN A 332 9.13 -16.34 -23.48
N GLU A 333 7.83 -16.07 -23.45
CA GLU A 333 7.14 -15.24 -24.44
C GLU A 333 7.21 -13.73 -24.14
N PHE A 334 7.27 -13.31 -22.87
CA PHE A 334 7.09 -11.90 -22.48
C PHE A 334 8.24 -11.28 -21.69
N ILE A 335 9.11 -12.07 -21.04
CA ILE A 335 10.29 -11.57 -20.31
C ILE A 335 11.57 -11.78 -21.13
N ASN A 336 11.84 -13.01 -21.56
CA ASN A 336 13.07 -13.38 -22.25
C ASN A 336 13.37 -12.58 -23.54
N PRO A 337 12.39 -12.14 -24.36
CA PRO A 337 12.68 -11.36 -25.57
C PRO A 337 13.24 -9.95 -25.32
N PHE A 338 13.11 -9.44 -24.08
CA PHE A 338 13.65 -8.13 -23.69
C PHE A 338 15.05 -8.20 -23.08
N LEU A 339 15.65 -9.40 -22.95
CA LEU A 339 16.95 -9.54 -22.33
C LEU A 339 18.09 -9.04 -23.23
N ASN A 340 18.97 -8.21 -22.67
CA ASN A 340 20.12 -7.64 -23.34
C ASN A 340 21.20 -8.69 -23.58
N ASN A 341 21.45 -9.03 -24.85
CA ASN A 341 22.48 -10.00 -25.27
C ASN A 341 23.94 -9.51 -25.13
N ASN A 342 24.17 -8.30 -24.62
CA ASN A 342 25.49 -7.66 -24.56
C ASN A 342 26.33 -8.06 -23.34
N HIS A 343 25.77 -8.85 -22.41
CA HIS A 343 26.43 -9.31 -21.18
C HIS A 343 26.41 -10.84 -21.10
N SER A 344 27.37 -11.43 -20.40
CA SER A 344 27.42 -12.89 -20.15
C SER A 344 26.22 -13.39 -19.34
N ASN A 345 25.62 -12.49 -18.56
CA ASN A 345 24.35 -12.69 -17.89
C ASN A 345 23.29 -11.91 -18.67
N GLN A 346 22.26 -12.59 -19.17
CA GLN A 346 21.15 -11.95 -19.88
C GLN A 346 20.26 -11.19 -18.88
N TYR A 347 20.33 -9.85 -18.91
CA TYR A 347 19.60 -8.95 -18.00
C TYR A 347 18.52 -8.13 -18.72
N LEU A 348 17.49 -7.72 -17.98
CA LEU A 348 16.42 -6.83 -18.45
C LEU A 348 16.89 -5.38 -18.68
N PRO A 349 16.15 -4.56 -19.46
CA PRO A 349 16.49 -3.18 -19.75
C PRO A 349 15.99 -2.24 -18.63
N ILE A 350 16.36 -2.56 -17.39
CA ILE A 350 15.97 -1.83 -16.17
C ILE A 350 17.24 -1.16 -15.64
N ASN A 351 17.51 0.03 -16.17
CA ASN A 351 18.79 0.71 -16.05
C ASN A 351 18.71 1.88 -15.03
N GLY A 352 19.62 1.92 -14.06
CA GLY A 352 19.97 3.15 -13.32
C GLY A 352 18.82 3.93 -12.65
N ASP A 353 18.88 5.26 -12.75
CA ASP A 353 17.79 6.17 -12.38
C ASP A 353 16.96 6.50 -13.62
N PHE A 354 15.67 6.16 -13.60
CA PHE A 354 14.75 6.38 -14.73
C PHE A 354 14.73 7.84 -15.23
N LYS A 355 15.00 8.83 -14.37
CA LYS A 355 15.02 10.24 -14.77
C LYS A 355 16.23 10.57 -15.64
N GLU A 356 17.38 9.95 -15.37
CA GLU A 356 18.66 10.19 -16.05
C GLU A 356 18.78 9.47 -17.40
N LEU A 357 17.99 8.42 -17.64
CA LEU A 357 17.99 7.65 -18.88
C LEU A 357 17.69 8.47 -20.14
N SER A 358 18.23 8.03 -21.28
CA SER A 358 17.82 8.57 -22.59
C SER A 358 16.36 8.22 -22.91
N PHE A 359 15.75 8.95 -23.85
CA PHE A 359 14.36 8.72 -24.25
C PHE A 359 14.15 7.29 -24.81
N ILE A 360 15.13 6.75 -25.55
CA ILE A 360 15.05 5.40 -26.12
C ILE A 360 15.08 4.34 -25.02
N GLU A 361 15.92 4.52 -23.99
CA GLU A 361 15.96 3.61 -22.83
C GLU A 361 14.66 3.67 -22.02
N LYS A 362 14.14 4.88 -21.77
CA LYS A 362 12.82 5.09 -21.15
C LYS A 362 11.72 4.36 -21.92
N ALA A 363 11.67 4.54 -23.24
CA ALA A 363 10.70 3.89 -24.12
C ALA A 363 10.83 2.35 -24.08
N ASN A 364 12.06 1.81 -24.11
CA ASN A 364 12.30 0.37 -24.03
C ASN A 364 11.87 -0.23 -22.67
N GLN A 365 12.19 0.44 -21.56
CA GLN A 365 11.79 -0.02 -20.22
C GLN A 365 10.27 0.08 -19.99
N VAL A 366 9.64 1.14 -20.50
CA VAL A 366 8.17 1.30 -20.49
C VAL A 366 7.50 0.22 -21.35
N ASN A 367 8.01 -0.04 -22.56
CA ASN A 367 7.51 -1.08 -23.45
C ASN A 367 7.65 -2.48 -22.83
N PHE A 368 8.78 -2.78 -22.17
CA PHE A 368 8.94 -4.02 -21.40
C PHE A 368 7.83 -4.15 -20.33
N TYR A 369 7.71 -3.17 -19.44
CA TYR A 369 6.78 -3.28 -18.31
C TYR A 369 5.30 -3.30 -18.74
N ARG A 370 4.93 -2.56 -19.79
CA ARG A 370 3.56 -2.60 -20.34
C ARG A 370 3.29 -3.89 -21.11
N ASN A 371 4.30 -4.46 -21.80
CA ASN A 371 4.18 -5.81 -22.35
C ASN A 371 3.91 -6.86 -21.25
N ILE A 372 4.58 -6.77 -20.09
CA ILE A 372 4.23 -7.63 -18.95
C ILE A 372 2.79 -7.36 -18.49
N TYR A 373 2.46 -6.10 -18.14
CA TYR A 373 1.16 -5.74 -17.57
C TYR A 373 -0.03 -6.18 -18.45
N ASN A 374 0.06 -6.00 -19.77
CA ASN A 374 -1.05 -6.33 -20.67
C ASN A 374 -1.35 -7.84 -20.71
N HIS A 375 -0.31 -8.67 -20.64
CA HIS A 375 -0.42 -10.13 -20.64
C HIS A 375 -0.70 -10.74 -19.26
N LEU A 376 -0.56 -9.98 -18.16
CA LEU A 376 -0.94 -10.45 -16.82
C LEU A 376 -2.43 -10.84 -16.75
N PRO A 377 -2.81 -11.77 -15.83
CA PRO A 377 -4.20 -12.07 -15.52
C PRO A 377 -5.01 -10.82 -15.17
N SER A 378 -6.17 -10.68 -15.83
CA SER A 378 -7.20 -9.72 -15.44
C SER A 378 -7.92 -10.21 -14.19
N PHE A 379 -7.99 -9.37 -13.16
CA PHE A 379 -8.69 -9.66 -11.92
C PHE A 379 -10.16 -9.23 -12.04
N ASN A 380 -11.06 -10.21 -12.21
CA ASN A 380 -12.43 -9.96 -12.64
C ASN A 380 -13.41 -9.65 -11.49
N GLN A 381 -13.10 -10.03 -10.25
CA GLN A 381 -14.01 -9.91 -9.09
C GLN A 381 -13.90 -8.57 -8.34
N ILE A 382 -13.64 -7.49 -9.10
CA ILE A 382 -13.39 -6.12 -8.61
C ILE A 382 -14.53 -5.63 -7.70
N ASP A 383 -15.78 -5.90 -8.08
CA ASP A 383 -16.97 -5.44 -7.37
C ASP A 383 -17.11 -6.03 -5.97
N GLU A 384 -16.61 -7.24 -5.72
CA GLU A 384 -16.74 -7.95 -4.44
C GLU A 384 -15.46 -7.84 -3.58
N SER A 385 -14.40 -7.26 -4.13
CA SER A 385 -13.07 -7.28 -3.52
C SER A 385 -12.77 -6.03 -2.69
N HIS A 386 -12.04 -6.25 -1.60
CA HIS A 386 -11.49 -5.23 -0.72
C HIS A 386 -9.96 -5.24 -0.79
N LEU A 387 -9.33 -4.14 -0.37
CA LEU A 387 -7.89 -3.96 -0.28
C LEU A 387 -7.42 -4.06 1.17
N THR A 388 -6.15 -4.43 1.37
CA THR A 388 -5.54 -4.39 2.71
C THR A 388 -4.37 -3.40 2.76
N THR A 389 -4.48 -2.39 3.63
CA THR A 389 -3.41 -1.45 3.96
C THR A 389 -2.39 -2.05 4.94
N SER A 390 -2.16 -3.36 4.87
CA SER A 390 -1.12 -4.10 5.60
C SER A 390 0.25 -3.89 4.95
N LEU A 391 0.30 -4.04 3.63
CA LEU A 391 1.47 -3.87 2.80
C LEU A 391 1.07 -3.06 1.56
N MET A 392 1.86 -2.05 1.20
CA MET A 392 1.62 -1.25 0.00
C MET A 392 2.95 -0.90 -0.65
N VAL A 393 3.13 -1.29 -1.91
CA VAL A 393 4.19 -0.78 -2.77
C VAL A 393 3.65 0.48 -3.43
N ILE A 394 4.34 1.60 -3.32
CA ILE A 394 3.83 2.91 -3.78
C ILE A 394 4.91 3.60 -4.61
N GLU A 395 4.54 4.25 -5.70
CA GLU A 395 5.40 5.20 -6.43
C GLU A 395 4.99 6.63 -6.04
N PRO A 396 5.62 7.27 -5.03
CA PRO A 396 5.09 8.49 -4.43
C PRO A 396 5.10 9.66 -5.39
N SER A 397 3.99 10.40 -5.48
CA SER A 397 3.88 11.56 -6.36
C SER A 397 3.08 12.68 -5.69
N LEU A 398 3.35 13.92 -6.10
CA LEU A 398 2.58 15.09 -5.67
C LEU A 398 1.09 14.99 -6.05
N GLU A 399 0.74 14.17 -7.04
CA GLU A 399 -0.65 13.95 -7.44
C GLU A 399 -1.36 12.98 -6.50
N ILE A 400 -0.78 11.81 -6.22
CA ILE A 400 -1.32 10.83 -5.26
C ILE A 400 -1.39 11.48 -3.87
N TRP A 401 -0.36 12.25 -3.47
CA TRP A 401 -0.37 12.99 -2.21
C TRP A 401 -1.54 13.99 -2.13
N LYS A 402 -1.87 14.72 -3.21
CA LYS A 402 -3.06 15.58 -3.25
C LYS A 402 -4.37 14.79 -3.12
N ARG A 403 -4.47 13.59 -3.71
CA ARG A 403 -5.62 12.69 -3.51
C ARG A 403 -5.74 12.27 -2.04
N VAL A 404 -4.62 11.95 -1.39
CA VAL A 404 -4.55 11.58 0.04
C VAL A 404 -4.93 12.76 0.94
N GLU A 405 -4.43 13.96 0.67
CA GLU A 405 -4.85 15.18 1.36
C GLU A 405 -6.36 15.43 1.23
N LEU A 406 -6.93 15.21 0.04
CA LEU A 406 -8.36 15.34 -0.19
C LEU A 406 -9.15 14.25 0.54
N ALA A 407 -8.67 12.99 0.52
CA ALA A 407 -9.26 11.86 1.24
C ALA A 407 -9.36 12.13 2.75
N MET A 408 -8.27 12.63 3.36
CA MET A 408 -8.26 13.02 4.77
C MET A 408 -9.24 14.15 5.09
N LYS A 409 -9.39 15.15 4.18
CA LYS A 409 -10.34 16.26 4.32
C LYS A 409 -11.81 15.83 4.09
N LEU A 410 -12.04 14.75 3.35
CA LEU A 410 -13.37 14.17 3.06
C LEU A 410 -13.73 12.96 3.96
N ARG A 411 -12.92 12.63 4.98
CA ARG A 411 -13.18 11.53 5.93
C ARG A 411 -14.44 11.79 6.74
N THR A 412 -15.35 10.82 6.80
CA THR A 412 -16.50 10.82 7.72
C THR A 412 -16.19 10.05 9.01
N LYS A 413 -16.99 10.26 10.08
CA LYS A 413 -16.80 9.56 11.36
C LYS A 413 -16.89 8.04 11.15
N GLY A 414 -16.01 7.28 11.78
CA GLY A 414 -15.94 5.81 11.67
C GLY A 414 -15.17 5.27 10.47
N GLN A 415 -14.70 6.11 9.53
CA GLN A 415 -13.82 5.65 8.44
C GLN A 415 -12.35 5.59 8.88
N PHE A 416 -11.64 4.54 8.46
CA PHE A 416 -10.23 4.27 8.70
C PHE A 416 -9.40 4.42 7.42
N ASP A 417 -8.11 4.06 7.48
CA ASP A 417 -7.18 4.16 6.36
C ASP A 417 -7.56 3.28 5.16
N MET A 418 -8.14 2.08 5.37
CA MET A 418 -8.64 1.23 4.28
C MET A 418 -9.81 1.90 3.54
N ASP A 419 -10.79 2.47 4.25
CA ASP A 419 -11.93 3.17 3.63
C ASP A 419 -11.50 4.38 2.78
N LEU A 420 -10.43 5.07 3.19
CA LEU A 420 -9.88 6.20 2.44
C LEU A 420 -9.11 5.73 1.19
N VAL A 421 -8.39 4.61 1.28
CA VAL A 421 -7.72 4.00 0.13
C VAL A 421 -8.74 3.50 -0.90
N GLU A 422 -9.71 2.69 -0.48
CA GLU A 422 -10.74 2.10 -1.35
C GLU A 422 -11.71 3.12 -1.98
N LYS A 423 -11.82 4.34 -1.43
CA LYS A 423 -12.77 5.35 -1.90
C LYS A 423 -12.16 6.53 -2.65
N TYR A 424 -10.91 6.90 -2.34
CA TYR A 424 -10.33 8.16 -2.84
C TYR A 424 -8.91 8.06 -3.40
N ILE A 425 -8.16 7.00 -3.08
CA ILE A 425 -6.73 6.90 -3.47
C ILE A 425 -6.57 5.83 -4.57
N ALA A 426 -7.14 4.65 -4.35
CA ALA A 426 -7.18 3.51 -5.28
C ALA A 426 -8.62 2.92 -5.36
N PRO A 427 -9.59 3.66 -5.93
CA PRO A 427 -11.00 3.24 -5.95
C PRO A 427 -11.24 2.16 -6.99
N LEU A 428 -11.00 0.90 -6.62
CA LEU A 428 -11.09 -0.30 -7.49
C LEU A 428 -12.31 -0.30 -8.41
N LYS A 429 -13.49 0.03 -7.86
CA LYS A 429 -14.80 -0.08 -8.55
C LYS A 429 -15.02 1.04 -9.58
N ASP A 430 -14.36 2.19 -9.41
CA ASP A 430 -14.43 3.35 -10.31
C ASP A 430 -13.21 3.44 -11.25
N ILE A 431 -12.13 2.69 -10.99
CA ILE A 431 -10.83 2.81 -11.66
C ILE A 431 -10.92 2.61 -13.18
N LEU A 432 -11.75 1.67 -13.63
CA LEU A 432 -11.94 1.37 -15.06
C LEU A 432 -12.76 2.45 -15.77
N TYR A 433 -13.61 3.18 -15.03
CA TYR A 433 -14.31 4.34 -15.55
C TYR A 433 -13.37 5.55 -15.68
N VAL A 434 -12.45 5.74 -14.73
CA VAL A 434 -11.37 6.75 -14.85
C VAL A 434 -10.48 6.45 -16.06
N TYR A 435 -9.97 5.21 -16.19
CA TYR A 435 -9.20 4.78 -17.37
C TYR A 435 -9.94 4.99 -18.70
N PHE A 436 -11.26 4.73 -18.74
CA PHE A 436 -12.07 4.97 -19.94
C PHE A 436 -12.08 6.46 -20.36
N LEU A 437 -12.17 7.39 -19.40
CA LEU A 437 -12.09 8.82 -19.67
C LEU A 437 -10.66 9.28 -20.02
N ASP A 438 -9.65 8.58 -19.52
CA ASP A 438 -8.23 8.96 -19.67
C ASP A 438 -7.57 8.41 -20.94
N HIS A 439 -8.12 7.36 -21.57
CA HIS A 439 -7.62 6.76 -22.81
C HIS A 439 -7.45 7.74 -24.01
N PHE A 440 -8.03 8.94 -23.92
CA PHE A 440 -7.96 9.98 -24.95
C PHE A 440 -7.07 11.18 -24.57
N LYS A 441 -6.36 11.16 -23.43
CA LYS A 441 -5.78 12.36 -22.79
C LYS A 441 -4.27 12.61 -22.99
N TYR A 442 -3.55 11.81 -23.78
CA TYR A 442 -2.09 11.97 -23.98
C TYR A 442 -1.79 12.63 -25.34
N PRO A 443 -1.65 13.98 -25.41
CA PRO A 443 -1.18 14.65 -26.62
C PRO A 443 0.33 14.43 -26.84
N LEU A 444 1.12 14.60 -25.77
CA LEU A 444 2.58 14.55 -25.82
C LEU A 444 3.10 13.16 -25.46
N ILE A 445 4.22 12.76 -26.07
CA ILE A 445 4.81 11.44 -25.82
C ILE A 445 5.50 11.34 -24.44
N ASP A 446 5.99 12.44 -23.86
CA ASP A 446 6.54 12.43 -22.49
C ASP A 446 5.45 12.11 -21.45
N ASP A 447 4.23 12.67 -21.62
CA ASP A 447 3.06 12.28 -20.81
C ASP A 447 2.72 10.79 -21.01
N ALA A 448 2.80 10.32 -22.26
CA ALA A 448 2.58 8.91 -22.61
C ALA A 448 3.69 7.96 -22.13
N ILE A 449 4.87 8.46 -21.71
CA ILE A 449 5.92 7.70 -21.01
C ILE A 449 5.60 7.61 -19.52
N LEU A 450 5.19 8.72 -18.89
CA LEU A 450 4.88 8.79 -17.46
C LEU A 450 3.57 8.10 -17.06
N ASN A 451 2.67 7.89 -18.03
CA ASN A 451 1.40 7.19 -17.83
C ASN A 451 1.58 5.74 -17.32
N LYS A 452 0.77 5.32 -16.36
CA LYS A 452 0.85 3.99 -15.73
C LYS A 452 -0.49 3.60 -15.07
N PRO A 453 -0.73 2.30 -14.86
CA PRO A 453 -1.83 1.82 -14.04
C PRO A 453 -1.90 2.48 -12.65
N GLU A 454 -3.11 2.65 -12.15
CA GLU A 454 -3.34 3.09 -10.77
C GLU A 454 -3.08 1.95 -9.77
N VAL A 455 -3.53 0.73 -10.09
CA VAL A 455 -3.46 -0.44 -9.21
C VAL A 455 -2.89 -1.68 -9.91
N LEU A 456 -2.00 -2.37 -9.21
CA LEU A 456 -1.54 -3.74 -9.49
C LEU A 456 -1.77 -4.63 -8.26
N LEU A 457 -2.41 -5.79 -8.41
CA LEU A 457 -2.72 -6.67 -7.28
C LEU A 457 -1.59 -7.67 -7.01
N LEU A 458 -1.21 -7.81 -5.74
CA LEU A 458 -0.11 -8.66 -5.28
C LEU A 458 -0.57 -10.05 -4.80
N PRO A 459 0.31 -11.07 -4.80
CA PRO A 459 0.04 -12.39 -4.21
C PRO A 459 -0.25 -12.31 -2.70
N HIS A 460 -1.49 -12.62 -2.31
CA HIS A 460 -1.88 -12.70 -0.89
C HIS A 460 -1.04 -13.74 -0.15
N GLN A 461 -0.90 -14.93 -0.74
CA GLN A 461 -0.18 -16.09 -0.21
C GLN A 461 1.32 -15.85 0.06
N THR A 462 1.89 -14.74 -0.43
CA THR A 462 3.28 -14.32 -0.16
C THR A 462 3.36 -13.00 0.63
N TYR A 463 2.44 -12.06 0.39
CA TYR A 463 2.55 -10.66 0.85
C TYR A 463 1.32 -10.10 1.61
N GLY A 464 0.20 -10.83 1.66
CA GLY A 464 -1.06 -10.40 2.29
C GLY A 464 -1.44 -11.13 3.58
N VAL A 465 -0.83 -12.29 3.85
CA VAL A 465 -1.20 -13.24 4.91
C VAL A 465 -1.38 -12.61 6.30
N PHE A 466 -2.45 -12.99 6.98
CA PHE A 466 -2.71 -12.70 8.38
C PHE A 466 -2.46 -13.92 9.27
N THR A 467 -1.99 -13.73 10.51
CA THR A 467 -1.84 -14.82 11.50
C THR A 467 -3.15 -15.56 11.78
N GLN A 468 -4.29 -14.89 11.61
CA GLN A 468 -5.62 -15.50 11.73
C GLN A 468 -5.84 -16.68 10.76
N GLU A 469 -5.13 -16.73 9.64
CA GLU A 469 -5.20 -17.80 8.62
C GLU A 469 -4.55 -19.11 9.12
N PHE A 470 -3.57 -18.99 10.02
CA PHE A 470 -3.01 -20.11 10.79
C PHE A 470 -3.92 -20.49 11.97
N ASN A 471 -4.69 -19.54 12.51
CA ASN A 471 -5.55 -19.70 13.67
C ASN A 471 -7.03 -20.01 13.33
N SER A 472 -7.29 -20.66 12.18
CA SER A 472 -8.62 -20.88 11.60
C SER A 472 -9.08 -22.35 11.66
N ARG A 473 -10.39 -22.60 11.52
CA ARG A 473 -10.93 -23.96 11.21
C ARG A 473 -10.87 -24.30 9.72
N LEU A 474 -10.67 -23.29 8.87
CA LEU A 474 -10.77 -23.41 7.41
C LEU A 474 -9.48 -24.02 6.85
N ASN A 475 -9.60 -24.78 5.77
CA ASN A 475 -8.43 -25.38 5.15
C ASN A 475 -7.54 -24.29 4.54
N HIS A 476 -6.22 -24.36 4.74
CA HIS A 476 -5.30 -23.29 4.35
C HIS A 476 -5.25 -23.05 2.82
N GLU A 477 -5.73 -24.03 2.04
CA GLU A 477 -6.07 -23.95 0.61
C GLU A 477 -6.80 -22.64 0.23
N SER A 478 -7.75 -22.21 1.08
CA SER A 478 -8.53 -20.98 0.95
C SER A 478 -7.71 -19.69 0.89
N TYR A 479 -6.50 -19.72 1.45
CA TYR A 479 -5.54 -18.62 1.50
C TYR A 479 -4.31 -18.87 0.61
N PHE A 480 -4.13 -20.11 0.13
CA PHE A 480 -3.06 -20.51 -0.78
C PHE A 480 -3.42 -20.27 -2.26
N ALA A 481 -4.70 -20.35 -2.62
CA ALA A 481 -5.19 -20.02 -3.96
C ALA A 481 -4.85 -18.57 -4.35
N GLU A 482 -4.47 -18.37 -5.61
CA GLU A 482 -4.22 -17.03 -6.17
C GLU A 482 -5.50 -16.17 -6.18
N PRO A 483 -5.39 -14.82 -6.22
CA PRO A 483 -6.56 -13.94 -6.15
C PRO A 483 -7.61 -14.24 -7.23
N ILE A 484 -7.16 -14.63 -8.43
CA ILE A 484 -8.02 -15.01 -9.56
C ILE A 484 -8.72 -16.36 -9.38
N ASP A 485 -8.21 -17.22 -8.48
CA ASP A 485 -8.71 -18.57 -8.22
C ASP A 485 -9.55 -18.65 -6.93
N GLN A 486 -9.49 -17.63 -6.07
CA GLN A 486 -10.10 -17.60 -4.75
C GLN A 486 -11.63 -17.73 -4.74
N LEU A 487 -12.32 -17.49 -5.87
CA LEU A 487 -13.75 -17.79 -6.04
C LEU A 487 -14.05 -19.29 -6.13
N TYR A 488 -13.09 -20.11 -6.57
CA TYR A 488 -13.34 -21.45 -7.10
C TYR A 488 -12.76 -22.59 -6.25
N TYR A 489 -11.99 -22.29 -5.20
CA TYR A 489 -11.36 -23.32 -4.34
C TYR A 489 -12.36 -24.27 -3.64
N LYS A 490 -13.64 -23.87 -3.53
CA LYS A 490 -14.76 -24.66 -3.00
C LYS A 490 -15.80 -25.07 -4.07
N ALA A 491 -15.48 -24.91 -5.36
CA ALA A 491 -16.41 -25.14 -6.47
C ALA A 491 -16.38 -26.57 -7.04
N ASN A 492 -15.49 -27.44 -6.55
CA ASN A 492 -15.33 -28.84 -6.97
C ASN A 492 -15.17 -29.01 -8.50
N LEU A 493 -14.37 -28.15 -9.12
CA LEU A 493 -14.13 -28.14 -10.57
C LEU A 493 -12.97 -29.08 -10.93
N SER A 494 -13.11 -29.82 -12.02
CA SER A 494 -12.02 -30.62 -12.59
C SER A 494 -11.05 -29.75 -13.40
N THR A 495 -9.76 -30.07 -13.33
CA THR A 495 -8.72 -29.53 -14.23
C THR A 495 -8.84 -30.14 -15.63
N SER A 496 -8.00 -29.71 -16.58
CA SER A 496 -8.06 -30.24 -17.96
C SER A 496 -7.64 -31.73 -18.06
N THR A 497 -6.80 -32.21 -17.14
CA THR A 497 -6.35 -33.61 -17.07
C THR A 497 -7.24 -34.50 -16.20
N GLY A 498 -8.11 -33.91 -15.37
CA GLY A 498 -8.88 -34.60 -14.34
C GLY A 498 -8.09 -34.89 -13.04
N GLU A 499 -6.85 -34.41 -12.96
CA GLU A 499 -6.07 -34.35 -11.71
C GLU A 499 -6.56 -33.19 -10.82
N PRO A 500 -6.16 -33.12 -9.54
CA PRO A 500 -6.55 -32.02 -8.66
C PRO A 500 -6.04 -30.65 -9.10
N ALA A 501 -6.69 -29.59 -8.62
CA ALA A 501 -6.20 -28.23 -8.80
C ALA A 501 -4.99 -27.95 -7.88
N TYR A 502 -4.06 -27.08 -8.30
CA TYR A 502 -2.83 -26.79 -7.55
C TYR A 502 -3.06 -26.26 -6.12
N PHE A 503 -4.27 -25.75 -5.83
CA PHE A 503 -4.69 -25.27 -4.52
C PHE A 503 -5.34 -26.33 -3.62
N GLU A 504 -5.65 -27.53 -4.13
CA GLU A 504 -6.13 -28.67 -3.32
C GLU A 504 -4.94 -29.37 -2.62
N LEU A 505 -4.38 -28.70 -1.62
CA LEU A 505 -3.21 -29.14 -0.88
C LEU A 505 -3.40 -30.53 -0.24
N ASP A 506 -4.61 -30.92 0.15
CA ASP A 506 -4.92 -32.24 0.72
C ASP A 506 -4.65 -33.42 -0.23
N LYS A 507 -4.57 -33.20 -1.55
CA LYS A 507 -4.25 -34.25 -2.52
C LYS A 507 -2.76 -34.45 -2.75
N TYR A 508 -1.93 -33.47 -2.38
CA TYR A 508 -0.49 -33.44 -2.66
C TYR A 508 0.39 -33.46 -1.40
N ILE A 509 -0.08 -32.84 -0.32
CA ILE A 509 0.66 -32.62 0.92
C ILE A 509 -0.15 -33.21 2.08
N ASP A 510 0.49 -34.11 2.85
CA ASP A 510 -0.04 -34.60 4.12
C ASP A 510 -0.58 -33.43 4.96
N ARG A 511 -1.85 -33.54 5.35
CA ARG A 511 -2.58 -32.52 6.10
C ARG A 511 -1.80 -32.04 7.33
N LYS A 512 -1.03 -32.93 7.98
CA LYS A 512 -0.18 -32.60 9.14
C LYS A 512 1.05 -31.71 8.83
N GLN A 513 1.23 -31.30 7.58
CA GLN A 513 2.41 -30.57 7.10
C GLN A 513 2.05 -29.32 6.25
N GLN A 514 0.77 -29.03 6.05
CA GLN A 514 0.31 -28.00 5.11
C GLN A 514 0.68 -26.59 5.58
N ALA A 515 0.49 -26.26 6.85
CA ALA A 515 0.93 -24.99 7.42
C ALA A 515 2.45 -24.79 7.28
N SER A 516 3.23 -25.85 7.46
CA SER A 516 4.69 -25.86 7.22
C SER A 516 5.10 -25.81 5.75
N PHE A 517 4.23 -26.16 4.82
CA PHE A 517 4.45 -26.05 3.38
C PHE A 517 4.20 -24.62 2.90
N ILE A 518 3.05 -24.04 3.24
CA ILE A 518 2.68 -22.66 2.85
C ILE A 518 3.57 -21.62 3.54
N TYR A 519 3.93 -21.80 4.82
CA TYR A 519 4.70 -20.81 5.59
C TYR A 519 6.07 -20.51 4.96
N LYS A 520 6.69 -21.48 4.28
CA LYS A 520 7.97 -21.31 3.56
C LYS A 520 7.88 -20.32 2.39
N GLN A 521 6.68 -20.11 1.84
CA GLN A 521 6.42 -19.27 0.67
C GLN A 521 6.03 -17.83 1.04
N MET A 522 5.84 -17.56 2.34
CA MET A 522 5.43 -16.25 2.85
C MET A 522 6.65 -15.36 3.07
N LYS A 523 6.53 -14.07 2.72
CA LYS A 523 7.55 -13.03 2.97
C LYS A 523 7.09 -11.99 3.99
N TYR A 524 5.79 -11.83 4.16
CA TYR A 524 5.17 -10.92 5.12
C TYR A 524 3.94 -11.57 5.76
N ILE A 525 3.83 -11.50 7.08
CA ILE A 525 2.63 -11.95 7.82
C ILE A 525 2.21 -10.84 8.80
N LYS A 526 0.96 -10.41 8.77
CA LYS A 526 0.37 -9.42 9.69
C LYS A 526 -0.37 -10.09 10.86
N PHE A 527 -0.17 -9.61 12.08
CA PHE A 527 -0.87 -10.07 13.27
C PHE A 527 -2.35 -9.66 13.25
N ASN A 528 -3.30 -10.59 13.30
CA ASN A 528 -4.74 -10.28 13.31
C ASN A 528 -5.61 -11.26 14.13
N ASP A 529 -5.07 -11.85 15.19
CA ASP A 529 -5.68 -12.98 15.92
C ASP A 529 -6.89 -12.63 16.83
N TYR A 530 -7.62 -11.55 16.56
CA TYR A 530 -8.72 -11.08 17.43
C TYR A 530 -9.72 -12.22 17.74
N PRO A 531 -10.06 -12.47 19.02
CA PRO A 531 -9.84 -11.62 20.21
C PRO A 531 -8.52 -11.83 20.97
N ILE A 532 -7.57 -12.62 20.47
CA ILE A 532 -6.24 -12.77 21.08
C ILE A 532 -5.48 -11.42 20.96
N PRO A 533 -4.85 -10.93 22.04
CA PRO A 533 -4.04 -9.72 22.01
C PRO A 533 -2.86 -9.78 21.03
N LYS A 534 -2.50 -8.61 20.49
CA LYS A 534 -1.30 -8.40 19.66
C LYS A 534 -0.02 -8.84 20.41
N PRO A 535 1.04 -9.29 19.72
CA PRO A 535 2.17 -10.01 20.34
C PRO A 535 3.07 -9.18 21.28
N TRP A 536 2.86 -7.87 21.38
CA TRP A 536 3.52 -7.04 22.39
C TRP A 536 2.78 -7.02 23.76
N PHE A 537 1.60 -7.61 23.85
CA PHE A 537 0.92 -7.90 25.11
C PHE A 537 1.31 -9.29 25.63
N LYS A 538 1.40 -9.42 26.94
CA LYS A 538 1.58 -10.70 27.61
C LYS A 538 0.25 -11.47 27.59
N LEU A 539 0.28 -12.73 27.17
CA LEU A 539 -0.90 -13.58 27.13
C LEU A 539 -1.16 -14.18 28.52
N ASP A 540 -2.34 -13.91 29.08
CA ASP A 540 -2.87 -14.60 30.26
C ASP A 540 -3.49 -15.95 29.84
N PRO A 541 -2.94 -17.11 30.27
CA PRO A 541 -3.48 -18.43 29.92
C PRO A 541 -4.84 -18.74 30.56
N GLU A 542 -5.26 -17.99 31.58
CA GLU A 542 -6.55 -18.16 32.28
C GLU A 542 -7.69 -17.34 31.63
N ALA A 543 -7.39 -16.49 30.65
CA ALA A 543 -8.36 -15.56 30.06
C ALA A 543 -9.19 -16.18 28.92
N ASP A 544 -10.50 -15.87 28.88
CA ASP A 544 -11.47 -16.39 27.91
C ASP A 544 -11.03 -16.27 26.44
N TYR A 545 -10.28 -15.23 26.07
CA TYR A 545 -9.82 -15.03 24.69
C TYR A 545 -8.86 -16.13 24.23
N MET A 546 -8.15 -16.80 25.15
CA MET A 546 -7.26 -17.91 24.81
C MET A 546 -8.02 -19.12 24.23
N SER A 547 -9.33 -19.24 24.50
CA SER A 547 -10.18 -20.26 23.88
C SER A 547 -10.34 -20.12 22.36
N TYR A 548 -9.96 -18.97 21.79
CA TYR A 548 -9.96 -18.70 20.35
C TYR A 548 -8.65 -19.08 19.66
N ARG A 549 -7.63 -19.56 20.40
CA ARG A 549 -6.44 -20.17 19.77
C ARG A 549 -6.80 -21.53 19.20
N LEU A 550 -6.13 -21.92 18.12
CA LEU A 550 -6.18 -23.27 17.58
C LEU A 550 -5.27 -24.19 18.40
N GLY A 551 -5.84 -25.30 18.90
CA GLY A 551 -5.08 -26.35 19.58
C GLY A 551 -4.71 -27.49 18.64
N CYS A 552 -3.84 -28.39 19.11
CA CYS A 552 -3.58 -29.68 18.49
C CYS A 552 -3.48 -30.75 19.58
N THR A 553 -4.04 -31.94 19.35
CA THR A 553 -4.10 -33.04 20.34
C THR A 553 -2.73 -33.53 20.80
N ASP A 554 -1.76 -33.44 19.90
CA ASP A 554 -0.42 -34.00 20.04
C ASP A 554 0.56 -32.96 20.63
N HIS A 555 0.06 -31.77 21.00
CA HIS A 555 0.85 -30.64 21.51
C HIS A 555 0.89 -30.59 23.06
N PRO A 556 2.06 -30.38 23.71
CA PRO A 556 2.16 -30.38 25.18
C PRO A 556 1.21 -29.38 25.86
N ASN A 557 1.16 -28.15 25.33
CA ASN A 557 0.37 -27.03 25.87
C ASN A 557 -1.16 -27.26 25.82
N PHE A 558 -1.63 -28.42 25.34
CA PHE A 558 -3.04 -28.79 25.33
C PHE A 558 -3.52 -29.37 26.69
N LYS A 559 -2.63 -29.77 27.61
CA LYS A 559 -3.01 -30.47 28.86
C LYS A 559 -2.28 -30.00 30.13
N GLU A 560 -1.44 -28.98 30.06
CA GLU A 560 -0.66 -28.54 31.22
C GLU A 560 -1.46 -27.68 32.21
N ILE A 561 -1.19 -27.87 33.51
CA ILE A 561 -1.65 -26.99 34.59
C ILE A 561 -0.43 -26.16 35.03
N ASN A 562 -0.31 -24.94 34.53
CA ASN A 562 0.87 -24.12 34.76
C ASN A 562 0.87 -23.58 36.21
N ASN A 563 1.72 -24.14 37.07
CA ASN A 563 1.87 -23.74 38.48
C ASN A 563 0.55 -23.70 39.28
N GLY A 564 -0.37 -24.63 38.98
CA GLY A 564 -1.69 -24.71 39.63
C GLY A 564 -2.78 -23.82 39.02
N LYS A 565 -2.47 -23.04 37.98
CA LYS A 565 -3.45 -22.22 37.23
C LYS A 565 -4.09 -23.02 36.09
N HIS A 566 -5.37 -22.75 35.83
CA HIS A 566 -6.16 -23.45 34.81
C HIS A 566 -5.95 -22.81 33.43
N ILE A 567 -5.21 -23.47 32.54
CA ILE A 567 -5.11 -23.04 31.15
C ILE A 567 -6.47 -23.24 30.46
N VAL A 568 -7.04 -22.19 29.87
CA VAL A 568 -8.29 -22.26 29.11
C VAL A 568 -8.12 -23.17 27.88
N GLU A 569 -9.02 -24.12 27.68
CA GLU A 569 -8.95 -25.05 26.54
C GLU A 569 -9.27 -24.37 25.18
N PRO A 570 -8.60 -24.76 24.08
CA PRO A 570 -8.96 -24.35 22.72
C PRO A 570 -10.36 -24.84 22.29
N LYS A 571 -11.21 -23.95 21.75
CA LYS A 571 -12.50 -24.31 21.10
C LYS A 571 -12.33 -25.00 19.74
N LEU A 572 -11.12 -24.92 19.18
CA LEU A 572 -10.76 -25.40 17.86
C LEU A 572 -9.54 -26.33 18.02
N ILE A 573 -9.54 -27.46 17.31
CA ILE A 573 -8.44 -28.43 17.32
C ILE A 573 -8.11 -28.79 15.87
N THR A 574 -6.82 -28.86 15.54
CA THR A 574 -6.31 -29.36 14.26
C THR A 574 -5.42 -30.60 14.47
N ASP A 575 -5.26 -31.38 13.40
CA ASP A 575 -4.26 -32.44 13.24
C ASP A 575 -2.93 -31.90 12.68
N ASP A 576 -2.93 -30.75 12.00
CA ASP A 576 -1.72 -29.99 11.66
C ASP A 576 -1.19 -29.23 12.88
N CYS A 577 -0.52 -29.95 13.77
CA CYS A 577 0.25 -29.37 14.89
C CYS A 577 1.26 -28.29 14.45
N SER A 578 1.67 -28.26 13.17
CA SER A 578 2.68 -27.31 12.72
C SER A 578 2.16 -25.88 12.62
N THR A 579 0.85 -25.65 12.41
CA THR A 579 0.26 -24.30 12.47
C THR A 579 0.40 -23.68 13.87
N VAL A 580 0.17 -24.48 14.92
CA VAL A 580 0.30 -24.06 16.33
C VAL A 580 1.76 -23.75 16.65
N LEU A 581 2.67 -24.64 16.24
CA LEU A 581 4.11 -24.46 16.39
C LEU A 581 4.67 -23.25 15.62
N ILE A 582 4.06 -22.86 14.49
CA ILE A 582 4.41 -21.65 13.74
C ILE A 582 3.98 -20.41 14.53
N LEU A 583 2.71 -20.34 14.98
CA LEU A 583 2.20 -19.21 15.76
C LEU A 583 2.97 -19.01 17.07
N GLU A 584 3.22 -20.08 17.85
CA GLU A 584 4.01 -19.97 19.09
C GLU A 584 5.43 -19.46 18.83
N LYS A 585 6.11 -19.94 17.77
CA LYS A 585 7.44 -19.44 17.38
C LYS A 585 7.42 -17.98 16.95
N ILE A 586 6.40 -17.53 16.22
CA ILE A 586 6.26 -16.13 15.80
C ILE A 586 6.10 -15.23 17.03
N TYR A 587 5.23 -15.59 17.98
CA TYR A 587 4.98 -14.81 19.19
C TYR A 587 6.20 -14.78 20.13
N GLU A 588 6.87 -15.91 20.35
CA GLU A 588 8.09 -15.97 21.18
C GLU A 588 9.26 -15.22 20.51
N ALA A 589 9.44 -15.35 19.19
CA ALA A 589 10.44 -14.58 18.46
C ALA A 589 10.15 -13.07 18.51
N PHE A 590 8.88 -12.65 18.44
CA PHE A 590 8.49 -11.25 18.59
C PHE A 590 8.84 -10.72 19.99
N LYS A 591 8.48 -11.46 21.05
CA LYS A 591 8.81 -11.16 22.45
C LYS A 591 10.32 -11.01 22.66
N GLN A 592 11.12 -11.96 22.17
CA GLN A 592 12.58 -11.91 22.29
C GLN A 592 13.17 -10.70 21.54
N ASN A 593 12.72 -10.44 20.31
CA ASN A 593 13.13 -9.25 19.55
C ASN A 593 12.76 -7.93 20.27
N ARG A 594 11.56 -7.84 20.88
CA ARG A 594 11.12 -6.66 21.64
C ARG A 594 12.08 -6.35 22.80
N LEU A 595 12.51 -7.37 23.54
CA LEU A 595 13.49 -7.22 24.61
C LEU A 595 14.87 -6.80 24.06
N ASP A 596 15.44 -7.58 23.14
CA ASP A 596 16.82 -7.40 22.64
C ASP A 596 17.04 -6.09 21.86
N ILE A 597 16.03 -5.65 21.11
CA ILE A 597 16.13 -4.45 20.28
C ILE A 597 15.71 -3.20 21.06
N CYS A 598 14.63 -3.28 21.83
CA CYS A 598 14.00 -2.09 22.41
C CYS A 598 14.30 -1.86 23.90
N GLU A 599 14.82 -2.85 24.63
CA GLU A 599 14.86 -2.87 26.10
C GLU A 599 13.45 -2.80 26.72
N LEU A 600 12.45 -3.43 26.08
CA LEU A 600 11.04 -3.42 26.50
C LEU A 600 10.47 -4.83 26.71
N ASP A 601 9.92 -5.07 27.89
CA ASP A 601 9.09 -6.24 28.18
C ASP A 601 7.73 -6.21 27.45
N LEU A 602 7.01 -7.34 27.47
CA LEU A 602 5.61 -7.39 27.07
C LEU A 602 4.73 -6.60 28.02
N ILE A 603 3.70 -5.93 27.48
CA ILE A 603 2.73 -5.18 28.26
C ILE A 603 1.85 -6.17 29.04
N GLU A 604 1.87 -6.09 30.38
CA GLU A 604 0.90 -6.78 31.23
C GLU A 604 -0.53 -6.32 30.88
N PRO A 605 -1.47 -7.22 30.54
CA PRO A 605 -2.85 -6.84 30.28
C PRO A 605 -3.48 -6.29 31.57
N SER A 606 -4.01 -5.07 31.51
CA SER A 606 -4.62 -4.42 32.67
C SER A 606 -5.78 -5.25 33.21
N THR A 607 -5.79 -5.53 34.52
CA THR A 607 -6.77 -6.40 35.21
C THR A 607 -8.22 -5.89 35.17
N THR A 608 -8.47 -4.71 34.60
CA THR A 608 -9.80 -4.16 34.30
C THR A 608 -10.17 -4.33 32.83
N LYS A 609 -10.74 -5.50 32.50
CA LYS A 609 -11.34 -5.91 31.21
C LYS A 609 -10.37 -6.00 30.02
N ALA A 610 -10.50 -7.10 29.27
CA ALA A 610 -9.78 -7.33 28.01
C ALA A 610 -9.92 -6.12 27.07
N ALA A 611 -8.78 -5.69 26.52
CA ALA A 611 -8.66 -4.38 25.89
C ALA A 611 -9.55 -4.25 24.63
N SER A 612 -10.61 -3.45 24.71
CA SER A 612 -11.37 -2.95 23.56
C SER A 612 -10.57 -1.87 22.81
N VAL A 613 -9.36 -2.22 22.37
CA VAL A 613 -8.36 -1.32 21.74
C VAL A 613 -7.77 -1.95 20.48
N SER A 614 -8.64 -2.52 19.65
CA SER A 614 -8.41 -2.67 18.20
C SER A 614 -9.73 -2.73 17.45
N THR A 615 -10.63 -1.77 17.71
CA THR A 615 -11.91 -1.64 16.99
C THR A 615 -11.70 -1.03 15.59
N ALA A 616 -10.97 -1.75 14.74
CA ALA A 616 -11.31 -1.79 13.32
C ALA A 616 -12.43 -2.84 13.20
N THR A 617 -13.66 -2.44 13.53
CA THR A 617 -14.83 -3.32 13.42
C THR A 617 -14.99 -3.75 11.98
N THR A 618 -15.25 -5.04 11.76
CA THR A 618 -15.78 -5.53 10.47
C THR A 618 -16.97 -4.67 10.06
N PRO A 619 -17.06 -4.23 8.79
CA PRO A 619 -18.21 -3.46 8.33
C PRO A 619 -19.49 -4.27 8.59
N SER A 620 -20.43 -3.65 9.30
CA SER A 620 -21.74 -4.20 9.58
C SER A 620 -22.72 -3.74 8.50
N THR A 621 -23.33 -4.70 7.81
CA THR A 621 -24.31 -4.57 6.71
C THR A 621 -23.83 -3.83 5.46
#